data_AF-A0AAD9WT00-F1
#
_entry.id   AF-A0AAD9WT00-F1
#
_cell.length_a   1.000
_cell.length_b   1.000
_cell.length_c   1.000
_cell.angle_alpha   90.00
_cell.angle_beta   90.00
_cell.angle_gamma   90.00
#
_symmetry.space_group_name_H-M   'P 1'
#
loop_
_entity.id
_entity.type
_entity.pdbx_description
1 polymer ?
#
loop_
_entity_poly.entity_id
_entity_poly.type
_entity_poly.pdbx_seq_one_letter_code
_entity_poly.pdbx_strand_id
1 'polypeptide(L)'
;MLGNLKGENAVRTLENRSAAVELLANSEGWSVGLRKQRLDILVKLWMELRKEEQLWRQKSRVSWLKEGDKNSKFFHCLANGRKRRNFISEISFGNGKVFRSGFRKGRGVGFL
;
A
#
# COMPACT_ATOMS: atom_id res chain seq x y z
N MET A 1 -3.69 13.70 -10.42
CA MET A 1 -3.04 12.90 -9.35
C MET A 1 -2.92 13.80 -8.12
N LEU A 2 -3.99 13.94 -7.34
CA LEU A 2 -3.94 14.75 -6.11
C LEU A 2 -3.72 13.78 -4.94
N GLY A 3 -2.46 13.69 -4.51
CA GLY A 3 -2.05 13.04 -3.27
C GLY A 3 -2.79 13.66 -2.09
N ASN A 4 -3.00 12.87 -1.05
CA ASN A 4 -3.93 13.17 0.03
C ASN A 4 -3.32 14.19 1.02
N LEU A 5 -3.25 15.47 0.60
CA LEU A 5 -2.57 16.57 1.30
C LEU A 5 -2.99 16.75 2.77
N LYS A 6 -4.18 16.28 3.19
CA LYS A 6 -4.63 16.42 4.59
C LYS A 6 -3.98 15.41 5.54
N GLY A 7 -3.80 14.15 5.12
CA GLY A 7 -3.26 13.10 5.97
C GLY A 7 -1.74 13.22 6.15
N GLU A 8 -1.03 13.41 5.04
CA GLU A 8 0.43 13.57 5.02
C GLU A 8 0.87 14.80 5.83
N ASN A 9 0.12 15.90 5.76
CA ASN A 9 0.39 17.08 6.57
C ASN A 9 0.14 16.84 8.07
N ALA A 10 -0.88 16.05 8.43
CA ALA A 10 -1.21 15.76 9.83
C ALA A 10 -0.15 14.87 10.49
N VAL A 11 0.25 13.78 9.82
CA VAL A 11 1.31 12.87 10.29
C VAL A 11 2.62 13.63 10.48
N ARG A 12 3.05 14.39 9.47
CA ARG A 12 4.31 15.16 9.55
C ARG A 12 4.29 16.23 10.65
N THR A 13 3.13 16.84 10.88
CA THR A 13 2.96 17.80 11.99
C THR A 13 3.07 17.10 13.35
N LEU A 14 2.52 15.90 13.51
CA LEU A 14 2.60 15.12 14.74
C LEU A 14 4.00 14.58 15.00
N GLU A 15 4.73 14.17 13.95
CA GLU A 15 6.14 13.76 14.04
C GLU A 15 7.02 14.93 14.51
N ASN A 16 6.84 16.11 13.92
CA ASN A 16 7.56 17.32 14.34
C ASN A 16 7.26 17.67 15.81
N ARG A 17 6.00 17.53 16.25
CA ARG A 17 5.60 17.72 17.66
C ARG A 17 6.22 16.67 18.57
N SER A 18 6.30 15.41 18.15
CA SER A 18 6.98 14.35 18.90
C SER A 18 8.45 14.70 19.08
N ALA A 19 9.14 15.08 18.01
CA ALA A 19 10.54 15.48 18.06
C ALA A 19 10.78 16.66 19.01
N ALA A 20 9.89 17.64 19.03
CA ALA A 20 9.98 18.76 19.97
C ALA A 20 9.87 18.31 21.45
N VAL A 21 8.97 17.39 21.76
CA VAL A 21 8.81 16.85 23.13
C VAL A 21 10.04 16.04 23.56
N GLU A 22 10.64 15.27 22.65
CA GLU A 22 11.91 14.55 22.95
C GLU A 22 13.05 15.52 23.26
N LEU A 23 13.17 16.61 22.50
CA LEU A 23 14.21 17.62 22.72
C LEU A 23 14.06 18.30 24.09
N LEU A 24 12.83 18.67 24.48
CA LEU A 24 12.55 19.24 25.80
C LEU A 24 12.84 18.24 26.93
N ALA A 25 12.50 16.97 26.73
CA ALA A 25 12.78 15.93 27.71
C ALA A 25 14.28 15.62 27.85
N ASN A 26 15.09 15.81 26.80
CA ASN A 26 16.54 15.65 26.87
C ASN A 26 17.23 16.74 27.70
N SER A 27 16.66 17.95 27.78
CA SER A 27 17.20 19.03 28.61
C SER A 27 16.66 19.03 30.05
N GLU A 28 15.37 18.78 30.24
CA GLU A 28 14.69 18.95 31.54
C GLU A 28 14.31 17.62 32.22
N GLY A 29 14.49 16.50 31.53
CA GLY A 29 14.04 15.18 31.97
C GLY A 29 12.54 14.95 31.75
N TRP A 30 12.10 13.72 31.99
CA TRP A 30 10.72 13.30 31.74
C TRP A 30 9.77 13.65 32.88
N SER A 31 9.17 14.84 32.82
CA SER A 31 8.06 15.21 33.71
C SER A 31 6.77 14.40 33.41
N VAL A 32 5.87 14.29 34.40
CA VAL A 32 4.57 13.62 34.22
C VAL A 32 3.76 14.28 33.10
N GLY A 33 3.83 15.60 32.97
CA GLY A 33 3.19 16.36 31.90
C GLY A 33 3.74 16.02 30.51
N LEU A 34 5.07 15.97 30.37
CA LEU A 34 5.74 15.59 29.11
C LEU A 34 5.42 14.15 28.71
N ARG A 35 5.37 13.21 29.66
CA ARG A 35 4.94 11.83 29.40
C ARG A 35 3.51 11.76 28.89
N LYS A 36 2.59 12.53 29.49
CA LYS A 36 1.19 12.60 29.06
C LYS A 36 1.07 13.19 27.64
N GLN A 37 1.81 14.26 27.35
CA GLN A 37 1.85 14.86 26.02
C GLN A 37 2.40 13.88 24.97
N ARG A 38 3.51 13.20 25.29
CA ARG A 38 4.09 12.16 24.43
C ARG A 38 3.06 11.07 24.12
N LEU A 39 2.38 10.56 25.14
CA LEU A 39 1.38 9.51 24.96
C LEU A 39 0.23 9.97 24.04
N ASP A 40 -0.28 11.18 24.23
CA ASP A 40 -1.34 11.75 23.38
C ASP A 40 -0.91 11.89 21.92
N ILE A 41 0.33 12.35 21.68
CA ILE A 41 0.90 12.45 20.33
C ILE A 41 1.02 11.07 19.69
N LEU A 42 1.54 10.07 20.41
CA LEU A 42 1.68 8.71 19.91
C LEU A 42 0.32 8.11 19.54
N VAL A 43 -0.68 8.26 20.41
CA VAL A 43 -2.04 7.76 20.14
C VAL A 43 -2.61 8.40 18.88
N LYS A 44 -2.46 9.72 18.71
CA LYS A 44 -2.92 10.43 17.51
C LYS A 44 -2.18 9.97 16.25
N LEU A 45 -0.87 9.78 16.33
CA LEU A 45 -0.05 9.30 15.21
C LEU A 45 -0.50 7.91 14.75
N TRP A 46 -0.70 6.99 15.70
CA TRP A 46 -1.22 5.65 15.43
C TRP A 46 -2.59 5.68 14.74
N MET A 47 -3.49 6.56 15.18
CA MET A 47 -4.81 6.70 14.57
C MET A 47 -4.72 7.20 13.12
N GLU A 48 -3.89 8.20 12.84
CA GLU A 48 -3.73 8.74 11.48
C GLU A 48 -3.09 7.73 10.54
N LEU A 49 -2.02 7.05 10.96
CA LEU A 49 -1.38 5.98 10.17
C LEU A 49 -2.37 4.86 9.86
N ARG A 50 -3.22 4.48 10.82
CA ARG A 50 -4.23 3.43 10.61
C ARG A 50 -5.33 3.84 9.63
N LYS A 51 -5.72 5.12 9.60
CA LYS A 51 -6.66 5.65 8.60
C LYS A 51 -6.02 5.63 7.22
N GLU A 52 -4.77 6.07 7.13
CA GLU A 52 -4.02 6.06 5.89
C GLU A 52 -3.86 4.63 5.36
N GLU A 53 -3.49 3.67 6.20
CA GLU A 53 -3.41 2.26 5.85
C GLU A 53 -4.74 1.73 5.29
N GLN A 54 -5.88 2.06 5.92
CA GLN A 54 -7.20 1.66 5.43
C GLN A 54 -7.52 2.28 4.06
N LEU A 55 -7.19 3.56 3.86
CA LEU A 55 -7.35 4.24 2.58
C LEU A 55 -6.49 3.57 1.50
N TRP A 56 -5.24 3.22 1.81
CA TRP A 56 -4.37 2.51 0.89
C TRP A 56 -4.88 1.10 0.59
N ARG A 57 -5.41 0.37 1.58
CA ARG A 57 -6.09 -0.94 1.36
C ARG A 57 -7.29 -0.81 0.43
N GLN A 58 -8.14 0.20 0.61
CA GLN A 58 -9.30 0.46 -0.25
C GLN A 58 -8.88 0.83 -1.67
N LYS A 59 -7.94 1.78 -1.83
CA LYS A 59 -7.44 2.24 -3.14
C LYS A 59 -6.79 1.12 -3.95
N SER A 60 -6.05 0.25 -3.29
CA SER A 60 -5.25 -0.77 -3.95
C SER A 60 -6.05 -2.01 -4.38
N ARG A 61 -7.33 -2.14 -3.95
CA ARG A 61 -8.17 -3.34 -4.17
C ARG A 61 -7.44 -4.64 -3.76
N VAL A 62 -6.58 -4.53 -2.75
CA VAL A 62 -5.68 -5.58 -2.27
C VAL A 62 -6.44 -6.48 -1.29
N SER A 63 -6.86 -7.68 -1.72
CA SER A 63 -7.34 -8.72 -0.81
C SER A 63 -6.20 -9.57 -0.22
N TRP A 64 -5.03 -9.56 -0.86
CA TRP A 64 -3.92 -10.49 -0.61
C TRP A 64 -3.15 -10.22 0.70
N LEU A 65 -3.29 -9.06 1.33
CA LEU A 65 -2.71 -8.80 2.67
C LEU A 65 -3.26 -9.72 3.76
N LYS A 66 -4.44 -10.31 3.57
CA LYS A 66 -5.07 -11.25 4.51
C LYS A 66 -4.45 -12.66 4.47
N GLU A 67 -3.74 -12.99 3.40
CA GLU A 67 -3.22 -14.35 3.13
C GLU A 67 -1.72 -14.50 3.42
N GLY A 68 -1.04 -13.39 3.77
CA GLY A 68 0.39 -13.37 4.10
C GLY A 68 1.31 -13.55 2.90
N ASP A 69 2.60 -13.27 3.09
CA ASP A 69 3.67 -13.40 2.07
C ASP A 69 4.06 -14.87 1.77
N LYS A 70 3.07 -15.74 1.73
CA LYS A 70 3.26 -17.08 1.16
C LYS A 70 2.98 -16.94 -0.32
N ASN A 71 4.00 -17.21 -1.12
CA ASN A 71 3.96 -17.38 -2.57
C ASN A 71 2.95 -18.49 -2.96
N SER A 72 1.66 -18.22 -2.72
CA SER A 72 0.61 -19.22 -2.68
C SER A 72 0.14 -19.48 -4.09
N LYS A 73 -0.36 -20.70 -4.32
CA LYS A 73 -1.02 -21.08 -5.58
C LYS A 73 -2.06 -20.04 -6.00
N PHE A 74 -2.73 -19.38 -5.04
CA PHE A 74 -3.67 -18.29 -5.29
C PHE A 74 -3.02 -17.07 -5.96
N PHE A 75 -1.86 -16.60 -5.49
CA PHE A 75 -1.14 -15.48 -6.10
C PHE A 75 -0.75 -15.80 -7.55
N HIS A 76 -0.19 -16.98 -7.79
CA HIS A 76 0.14 -17.42 -9.15
C HIS A 76 -1.10 -17.56 -10.03
N CYS A 77 -2.21 -18.09 -9.52
CA CYS A 77 -3.47 -18.17 -10.25
C CYS A 77 -4.01 -16.78 -10.63
N LEU A 78 -3.98 -15.83 -9.69
CA LEU A 78 -4.46 -14.47 -9.90
C LEU A 78 -3.56 -13.68 -10.87
N ALA A 79 -2.24 -13.77 -10.68
CA ALA A 79 -1.24 -13.17 -11.57
C ALA A 79 -1.35 -13.74 -12.99
N ASN A 80 -1.51 -15.06 -13.14
CA ASN A 80 -1.78 -15.70 -14.42
C ASN A 80 -3.11 -15.27 -15.02
N GLY A 81 -4.15 -15.08 -14.20
CA GLY A 81 -5.44 -14.54 -14.64
C GLY A 81 -5.33 -13.10 -15.17
N ARG A 82 -4.54 -12.25 -14.51
CA ARG A 82 -4.23 -10.89 -14.98
C ARG A 82 -3.39 -10.92 -16.26
N LYS A 83 -2.36 -11.76 -16.32
CA LYS A 83 -1.53 -11.96 -17.52
C LYS A 83 -2.35 -12.38 -18.73
N ARG A 84 -3.32 -13.29 -18.55
CA ARG A 84 -4.25 -13.70 -19.61
C ARG A 84 -5.19 -12.58 -20.04
N ARG A 85 -5.77 -11.84 -19.09
CA ARG A 85 -6.70 -10.73 -19.38
C ARG A 85 -6.02 -9.55 -20.06
N ASN A 86 -4.79 -9.25 -19.68
CA ASN A 86 -4.02 -8.12 -20.20
C ASN A 86 -3.13 -8.53 -21.39
N PHE A 87 -3.26 -9.76 -21.88
CA PHE A 87 -2.50 -10.22 -23.02
C PHE A 87 -3.01 -9.53 -24.29
N ILE A 88 -2.15 -8.75 -24.93
CA ILE A 88 -2.43 -8.14 -26.22
C ILE A 88 -2.14 -9.19 -27.30
N SER A 89 -3.20 -9.77 -27.86
CA SER A 89 -3.08 -10.80 -28.90
C SER A 89 -2.65 -10.25 -30.24
N GLU A 90 -3.02 -9.01 -30.54
CA GLU A 90 -2.84 -8.41 -31.83
C GLU A 90 -2.66 -6.89 -31.70
N ILE A 91 -1.70 -6.34 -32.44
CA ILE A 91 -1.44 -4.91 -32.55
C ILE A 91 -1.55 -4.55 -34.02
N SER A 92 -2.55 -3.73 -34.39
CA SER A 92 -2.74 -3.22 -35.74
C SER A 92 -2.15 -1.81 -35.90
N PHE A 93 -1.33 -1.62 -36.92
CA PHE A 93 -0.82 -0.31 -37.31
C PHE A 93 -1.70 0.30 -38.42
N GLY A 94 -1.82 1.63 -38.47
CA GLY A 94 -2.69 2.34 -39.44
C GLY A 94 -2.35 2.10 -40.92
N ASN A 95 -1.19 1.51 -41.18
CA ASN A 95 -0.66 1.11 -42.49
C ASN A 95 -1.01 -0.35 -42.86
N GLY A 96 -1.98 -0.96 -42.16
CA GLY A 96 -2.47 -2.32 -42.44
C GLY A 96 -1.55 -3.45 -41.95
N LYS A 97 -0.41 -3.12 -41.33
CA LYS A 97 0.47 -4.12 -40.72
C LYS A 97 -0.11 -4.57 -39.38
N VAL A 98 -0.10 -5.87 -39.15
CA VAL A 98 -0.63 -6.50 -37.94
C VAL A 98 0.45 -7.36 -37.30
N PHE A 99 0.71 -7.14 -36.01
CA PHE A 99 1.62 -7.94 -35.22
C PHE A 99 0.84 -8.79 -34.22
N ARG A 100 0.90 -10.12 -34.39
CA ARG A 100 0.26 -11.07 -33.46
C ARG A 100 1.28 -11.64 -32.48
N SER A 101 0.96 -11.52 -31.20
CA SER A 101 1.78 -12.07 -30.12
C SER A 101 1.41 -13.54 -29.89
N GLY A 102 2.41 -14.43 -29.82
CA GLY A 102 2.22 -15.87 -29.68
C GLY A 102 2.09 -16.34 -28.23
N PHE A 103 0.89 -16.30 -27.65
CA PHE A 103 0.63 -16.96 -26.36
C PHE A 103 -0.10 -18.29 -26.57
N ARG A 104 0.62 -19.41 -26.36
CA ARG A 104 0.01 -20.74 -26.33
C ARG A 104 -0.81 -20.90 -25.04
N LYS A 105 -2.11 -21.15 -25.18
CA LYS A 105 -3.06 -21.37 -24.08
C LYS A 105 -2.57 -22.59 -23.26
N GLY A 106 -1.96 -22.36 -22.11
CA GLY A 106 -1.63 -23.43 -21.17
C GLY A 106 -2.91 -24.14 -20.74
N ARG A 107 -3.03 -25.43 -21.09
CA ARG A 107 -4.13 -26.29 -20.62
C ARG A 107 -4.11 -26.31 -19.10
N GLY A 108 -5.22 -25.93 -18.47
CA GLY A 108 -5.35 -26.01 -17.02
C GLY A 108 -5.28 -27.47 -16.59
N VAL A 109 -4.25 -27.83 -15.84
CA VAL A 109 -4.26 -29.05 -15.03
C VAL A 109 -5.25 -28.81 -13.89
N GLY A 110 -6.43 -29.41 -14.02
CA GLY A 110 -7.32 -29.64 -12.88
C GLY A 110 -6.60 -30.56 -11.91
N PHE A 111 -6.41 -30.10 -10.67
CA PHE A 111 -6.00 -30.96 -9.57
C PHE A 111 -7.28 -31.37 -8.84
N LEU A 112 -7.53 -32.68 -8.82
CA LEU A 112 -8.29 -33.38 -7.78
C LEU A 112 -7.70 -33.04 -6.40
#